data_AF-A0A377ZG46-F1
#
_entry.id   AF-A0A377ZG46-F1
#
_cell.length_a   1.000
_cell.length_b   1.000
_cell.length_c   1.000
_cell.angle_alpha   90.00
_cell.angle_beta   90.00
_cell.angle_gamma   90.00
#
_symmetry.space_group_name_H-M   'P 1'
#
loop_
_entity.id
_entity.type
_entity.pdbx_description
1 polymer ?
#
loop_
_entity_poly.entity_id
_entity_poly.type
_entity_poly.pdbx_seq_one_letter_code
_entity_poly.pdbx_strand_id
1 'polypeptide(L)'
;MTRRADRLFQIVQILRGRRLTTAALLAERLGVSERTVYRDIRDLSLSGVPVEGEAGSGYRLLAGYDLPPLMLTTKESEALIAAIRLLKTWGGEALSQSLESAQEKMLAILPEARRAPGGADSPVCPRFRRPSLC
;
A
#
# COMPACT_ATOMS: atom_id res chain seq x y z
N MET A 1 -11.43 15.57 -24.09
CA MET A 1 -10.19 14.77 -24.00
C MET A 1 -10.01 14.31 -22.57
N THR A 2 -10.05 13.00 -22.33
CA THR A 2 -9.79 12.41 -21.00
C THR A 2 -8.34 12.68 -20.62
N ARG A 3 -8.08 13.23 -19.43
CA ARG A 3 -6.71 13.52 -19.00
C ARG A 3 -5.97 12.20 -18.81
N ARG A 4 -4.64 12.21 -19.03
CA ARG A 4 -3.79 11.01 -18.87
C ARG A 4 -3.94 10.40 -17.47
N ALA A 5 -3.96 11.24 -16.43
CA ALA A 5 -4.13 10.82 -15.04
C ALA A 5 -5.44 10.04 -14.81
N ASP A 6 -6.56 10.55 -15.35
CA ASP A 6 -7.87 9.90 -15.22
C ASP A 6 -7.85 8.50 -15.86
N ARG A 7 -7.19 8.36 -17.01
CA ARG A 7 -7.08 7.06 -17.70
C ARG A 7 -6.22 6.07 -16.94
N LEU A 8 -5.09 6.50 -16.37
CA LEU A 8 -4.25 5.65 -15.52
C LEU A 8 -5.02 5.17 -14.29
N PHE A 9 -5.78 6.06 -13.65
CA PHE A 9 -6.64 5.71 -12.52
C PHE A 9 -7.70 4.68 -12.93
N GLN A 10 -8.39 4.88 -14.06
CA GLN A 10 -9.38 3.93 -14.56
C GLN A 10 -8.80 2.54 -14.84
N ILE A 11 -7.58 2.47 -15.41
CA ILE A 11 -6.88 1.19 -15.61
C ILE A 11 -6.71 0.46 -14.28
N VAL A 12 -6.20 1.15 -13.26
CA VAL A 12 -6.01 0.55 -11.92
C VAL A 12 -7.34 0.05 -11.34
N GLN A 13 -8.42 0.82 -11.48
CA GLN A 13 -9.75 0.40 -10.98
C GLN A 13 -10.27 -0.84 -11.70
N ILE A 14 -10.08 -0.94 -13.02
CA ILE A 14 -10.47 -2.12 -13.80
C ILE A 14 -9.68 -3.35 -13.32
N LEU A 15 -8.38 -3.21 -13.06
CA LEU A 15 -7.51 -4.31 -12.63
C LEU A 15 -7.71 -4.75 -11.18
N ARG A 16 -8.28 -3.92 -10.28
CA ARG A 16 -8.61 -4.29 -8.89
C ARG A 16 -9.66 -5.39 -8.79
N GLY A 17 -10.50 -5.59 -9.81
CA GLY A 17 -11.60 -6.56 -9.84
C GLY A 17 -11.21 -8.04 -9.83
N ARG A 18 -9.96 -8.39 -9.48
CA ARG A 18 -9.37 -9.74 -9.39
C ARG A 18 -9.33 -10.57 -10.68
N ARG A 19 -9.81 -10.05 -11.82
CA ARG A 19 -9.86 -10.77 -13.10
C ARG A 19 -8.72 -10.34 -14.03
N LEU A 20 -8.07 -11.33 -14.66
CA LEU A 20 -7.12 -11.11 -15.75
C LEU A 20 -7.83 -10.35 -16.89
N THR A 21 -7.26 -9.21 -17.30
CA THR A 21 -7.88 -8.27 -18.26
C THR A 21 -6.92 -8.02 -19.41
N THR A 22 -7.35 -8.27 -20.65
CA THR A 22 -6.49 -8.11 -21.84
C THR A 22 -6.32 -6.64 -22.24
N ALA A 23 -5.25 -6.35 -23.00
CA ALA A 23 -5.02 -5.02 -23.56
C ALA A 23 -6.17 -4.57 -24.47
N ALA A 24 -6.72 -5.49 -25.27
CA ALA A 24 -7.87 -5.25 -26.15
C ALA A 24 -9.11 -4.80 -25.36
N LEU A 25 -9.43 -5.48 -24.24
CA LEU A 25 -10.58 -5.13 -23.41
C LEU A 25 -10.40 -3.76 -22.72
N LEU A 26 -9.18 -3.46 -22.27
CA LEU A 26 -8.85 -2.13 -21.73
C LEU A 26 -8.96 -1.04 -22.80
N ALA A 27 -8.47 -1.32 -24.00
CA ALA A 27 -8.53 -0.41 -25.15
C ALA A 27 -9.98 -0.08 -25.52
N GLU A 28 -10.82 -1.10 -25.62
CA GLU A 28 -12.26 -0.96 -25.88
C GLU A 28 -12.96 -0.14 -24.79
N ARG A 29 -12.77 -0.47 -23.51
CA ARG A 29 -13.43 0.24 -22.39
C ARG A 29 -13.00 1.68 -22.23
N LEU A 30 -11.75 1.99 -22.55
CA LEU A 30 -11.18 3.33 -22.40
C LEU A 30 -11.29 4.17 -23.68
N GLY A 31 -11.74 3.58 -24.80
CA GLY A 31 -11.82 4.25 -26.10
C GLY A 31 -10.45 4.66 -26.65
N VAL A 32 -9.41 3.86 -26.42
CA VAL A 32 -8.03 4.13 -26.87
C VAL A 32 -7.45 2.94 -27.62
N SER A 33 -6.30 3.13 -28.28
CA SER A 33 -5.59 2.03 -28.93
C SER A 33 -4.85 1.13 -27.93
N GLU A 34 -4.64 -0.14 -28.27
CA GLU A 34 -3.83 -1.07 -27.46
C GLU A 34 -2.42 -0.54 -27.22
N ARG A 35 -1.79 0.13 -28.20
CA ARG A 35 -0.48 0.78 -28.02
C ARG A 35 -0.48 1.81 -26.89
N THR A 36 -1.59 2.52 -26.71
CA THR A 36 -1.77 3.47 -25.60
C THR A 36 -1.88 2.73 -24.27
N VAL A 37 -2.62 1.61 -24.24
CA VAL A 37 -2.72 0.74 -23.06
C VAL A 37 -1.36 0.18 -22.67
N TYR A 38 -0.57 -0.35 -23.62
CA TYR A 38 0.76 -0.88 -23.34
C TYR A 38 1.69 0.18 -22.73
N ARG A 39 1.66 1.40 -23.27
CA ARG A 39 2.43 2.52 -22.70
C ARG A 39 1.95 2.88 -21.30
N ASP A 40 0.64 2.92 -21.08
CA ASP A 40 0.06 3.31 -19.79
C ASP A 40 0.30 2.24 -18.71
N ILE A 41 0.26 0.95 -19.06
CA ILE A 41 0.65 -0.16 -18.18
C ILE A 41 2.14 -0.05 -17.82
N ARG A 42 3.01 0.22 -18.79
CA ARG A 42 4.44 0.43 -18.53
C ARG A 42 4.67 1.59 -17.55
N ASP A 43 3.97 2.70 -17.74
CA ASP A 43 4.08 3.85 -16.84
C ASP A 43 3.55 3.55 -15.44
N LEU A 44 2.46 2.77 -15.32
CA LEU A 44 1.97 2.28 -14.03
C LEU A 44 3.02 1.42 -13.32
N SER A 45 3.65 0.48 -14.02
CA SER A 45 4.74 -0.34 -13.47
C SER A 45 5.92 0.52 -13.02
N LEU A 46 6.33 1.52 -13.80
CA LEU A 46 7.41 2.45 -13.44
C LEU A 46 7.04 3.32 -12.22
N SER A 47 5.75 3.61 -12.03
CA SER A 47 5.26 4.34 -10.84
C SER A 47 5.11 3.48 -9.58
N GLY A 48 5.45 2.20 -9.65
CA GLY A 48 5.40 1.28 -8.50
C GLY A 48 4.05 0.57 -8.31
N VAL A 49 3.16 0.60 -9.30
CA VAL A 49 1.95 -0.23 -9.31
C VAL A 49 2.33 -1.63 -9.80
N PRO A 50 2.17 -2.70 -9.01
CA PRO A 50 2.58 -4.04 -9.37
C PRO A 50 1.52 -4.67 -10.27
N VAL A 51 1.56 -4.27 -11.53
CA VAL A 51 0.82 -4.93 -12.60
C VAL A 51 1.63 -6.14 -13.04
N GLU A 52 1.04 -7.33 -12.93
CA GLU A 52 1.54 -8.57 -13.52
C GLU A 52 0.88 -8.79 -14.88
N GLY A 53 1.64 -9.32 -15.83
CA GLY A 53 1.12 -9.71 -17.14
C GLY A 53 2.02 -9.31 -18.30
N GLU A 54 1.96 -10.10 -19.37
CA GLU A 54 2.68 -9.86 -20.62
C GLU A 54 1.70 -9.57 -21.76
N ALA A 55 2.20 -8.93 -22.82
CA ALA A 55 1.42 -8.68 -24.03
C ALA A 55 0.86 -10.00 -24.57
N GLY A 56 -0.45 -10.05 -24.84
CA GLY A 56 -1.15 -11.26 -25.29
C GLY A 56 -1.76 -12.12 -24.18
N SER A 57 -1.16 -12.14 -22.97
CA SER A 57 -1.67 -12.92 -21.82
C SER A 57 -2.65 -12.13 -20.95
N GLY A 58 -2.58 -10.80 -21.00
CA GLY A 58 -3.42 -9.89 -20.21
C GLY A 58 -2.78 -9.49 -18.88
N TYR A 59 -3.41 -8.52 -18.22
CA TYR A 59 -2.89 -7.82 -17.05
C TYR A 59 -3.75 -8.07 -15.82
N ARG A 60 -3.12 -8.09 -14.65
CA ARG A 60 -3.77 -8.11 -13.33
C ARG A 60 -2.92 -7.36 -12.33
N LEU A 61 -3.51 -6.91 -11.21
CA LEU A 61 -2.70 -6.49 -10.06
C LEU A 61 -2.21 -7.71 -9.29
N LEU A 62 -0.97 -7.64 -8.80
CA LEU A 62 -0.39 -8.62 -7.90
C LEU A 62 -1.30 -8.80 -6.68
N ALA A 63 -1.59 -10.06 -6.32
CA ALA A 63 -2.40 -10.38 -5.16
C ALA A 63 -1.72 -9.85 -3.88
N GLY A 64 -2.47 -9.15 -3.04
CA GLY A 64 -1.97 -8.61 -1.76
C GLY A 64 -1.38 -7.19 -1.82
N TYR A 65 -1.39 -6.53 -2.99
CA TYR A 65 -0.97 -5.12 -3.08
C TYR A 65 -2.03 -4.12 -2.58
N ASP A 66 -3.31 -4.49 -2.64
CA ASP A 66 -4.40 -3.65 -2.14
C ASP A 66 -4.88 -4.20 -0.78
N LEU A 67 -4.79 -3.38 0.25
CA LEU A 67 -5.39 -3.68 1.56
C LEU A 67 -6.86 -3.26 1.45
N PRO A 68 -7.83 -4.17 1.57
CA PRO A 68 -9.24 -3.81 1.48
C PRO A 68 -9.59 -2.75 2.54
N PRO A 69 -10.68 -1.97 2.36
CA PRO A 69 -11.10 -1.00 3.36
C PRO A 69 -11.23 -1.66 4.74
N LEU A 70 -10.41 -1.25 5.70
CA LEU A 70 -10.42 -1.74 7.07
C LEU A 70 -11.07 -0.70 7.99
N MET A 71 -12.04 -1.15 8.78
CA MET A 71 -12.59 -0.36 9.87
C MET A 71 -11.78 -0.67 11.13
N LEU A 72 -10.84 0.20 11.49
CA LEU A 72 -10.07 0.08 12.72
C LEU A 72 -10.72 0.93 13.81
N THR A 73 -10.89 0.34 14.99
CA THR A 73 -11.26 1.08 16.19
C THR A 73 -10.08 1.96 16.65
N THR A 74 -10.36 2.96 17.49
CA THR A 74 -9.32 3.84 18.05
C THR A 74 -8.22 3.04 18.74
N LYS A 75 -8.60 2.08 19.61
CA LYS A 75 -7.65 1.25 20.36
C LYS A 75 -6.79 0.36 19.45
N GLU A 76 -7.37 -0.19 18.39
CA GLU A 76 -6.62 -1.00 17.42
C GLU A 76 -5.60 -0.15 16.67
N SER A 77 -5.97 1.06 16.26
CA SER A 77 -5.03 1.97 15.59
C SER A 77 -3.87 2.42 16.49
N GLU A 78 -4.15 2.72 17.77
CA GLU A 78 -3.13 3.07 18.76
C GLU A 78 -2.18 1.90 19.03
N ALA A 79 -2.72 0.70 19.22
CA ALA A 79 -1.94 -0.51 19.43
C ALA A 79 -1.01 -0.79 18.24
N LEU A 80 -1.50 -0.58 17.02
CA LEU A 80 -0.73 -0.81 15.80
C LEU A 80 0.40 0.22 15.64
N ILE A 81 0.15 1.50 15.94
CA ILE A 81 1.19 2.55 15.95
C ILE A 81 2.26 2.24 17.01
N ALA A 82 1.87 1.81 18.20
CA ALA A 82 2.80 1.42 19.26
C ALA A 82 3.67 0.22 18.84
N ALA A 83 3.07 -0.80 18.21
CA ALA A 83 3.78 -1.96 17.68
C ALA A 83 4.79 -1.55 16.60
N ILE A 84 4.40 -0.68 15.67
CA ILE A 84 5.31 -0.17 14.63
C ILE A 84 6.52 0.54 15.26
N ARG A 85 6.30 1.44 16.23
CA ARG A 85 7.38 2.15 16.92
C ARG A 85 8.35 1.19 17.60
N LEU A 86 7.82 0.16 18.29
CA LEU A 86 8.64 -0.86 18.92
C LEU A 86 9.47 -1.63 17.88
N LEU A 87 8.84 -2.09 16.80
CA LEU A 87 9.51 -2.89 15.78
C LEU A 87 10.56 -2.09 14.99
N LYS A 88 10.39 -0.77 14.81
CA LYS A 88 11.43 0.09 14.23
C LYS A 88 12.72 0.12 15.05
N THR A 89 12.62 0.02 16.37
CA THR A 89 13.80 0.05 17.25
C THR A 89 14.53 -1.30 17.33
N TRP A 90 13.81 -2.42 17.17
CA TRP A 90 14.35 -3.76 17.41
C TRP A 90 14.42 -4.67 16.16
N GLY A 91 13.79 -4.29 15.06
CA GLY A 91 13.52 -5.15 13.90
C GLY A 91 14.57 -5.17 12.80
N GLY A 92 15.63 -4.37 12.92
CA GLY A 92 16.66 -4.23 11.88
C GLY A 92 16.24 -3.33 10.71
N GLU A 93 17.22 -2.90 9.92
CA GLU A 93 17.09 -1.78 8.98
C GLU A 93 16.10 -2.03 7.84
N ALA A 94 16.06 -3.26 7.30
CA ALA A 94 15.11 -3.63 6.25
C ALA A 94 13.64 -3.61 6.72
N LEU A 95 13.38 -3.99 7.97
CA LEU A 95 12.04 -3.94 8.54
C LEU A 95 11.62 -2.49 8.84
N SER A 96 12.56 -1.67 9.33
CA SER A 96 12.31 -0.26 9.65
C SER A 96 11.84 0.56 8.45
N GLN A 97 12.43 0.38 7.26
CA GLN A 97 12.00 1.07 6.04
C GLN A 97 10.56 0.70 5.64
N SER A 98 10.22 -0.59 5.71
CA SER A 98 8.87 -1.06 5.41
C SER A 98 7.84 -0.53 6.42
N LEU A 99 8.24 -0.46 7.70
CA LEU A 99 7.44 0.09 8.79
C LEU A 99 7.24 1.61 8.70
N GLU A 100 8.19 2.36 8.16
CA GLU A 100 8.04 3.79 7.85
C GLU A 100 6.92 4.03 6.84
N SER A 101 6.99 3.35 5.69
CA SER A 101 5.94 3.45 4.68
C SER A 101 4.57 3.01 5.21
N ALA A 102 4.53 1.94 6.01
CA ALA A 102 3.28 1.47 6.63
C ALA A 102 2.70 2.50 7.61
N GLN A 103 3.54 3.15 8.43
CA GLN A 103 3.11 4.16 9.39
C GLN A 103 2.50 5.38 8.70
N GLU A 104 3.12 5.88 7.64
CA GLU A 104 2.62 7.02 6.87
C GLU A 104 1.23 6.73 6.27
N LYS A 105 1.07 5.56 5.67
CA LYS A 105 -0.22 5.11 5.10
C LYS A 105 -1.29 5.01 6.18
N MET A 106 -0.94 4.57 7.38
CA MET A 106 -1.87 4.48 8.51
C MET A 106 -2.29 5.85 9.04
N LEU A 107 -1.33 6.77 9.22
CA LEU A 107 -1.58 8.12 9.70
C LEU A 107 -2.41 8.96 8.72
N ALA A 108 -2.31 8.67 7.42
CA ALA A 108 -3.13 9.29 6.38
C ALA A 108 -4.62 8.93 6.50
N ILE A 109 -4.94 7.74 7.05
CA ILE A 109 -6.32 7.25 7.20
C ILE A 109 -6.92 7.70 8.55
N LEU A 110 -6.10 8.05 9.54
CA LEU A 110 -6.57 8.55 10.83
C LEU A 110 -7.03 10.03 10.74
N PRO A 111 -8.20 10.37 11.30
CA PRO A 111 -8.64 11.77 11.41
C PRO A 111 -7.70 12.60 12.30
N GLU A 112 -7.54 13.89 12.00
CA GLU A 112 -6.47 14.76 12.55
C GLU A 112 -6.44 14.84 14.07
N ALA A 113 -7.62 14.77 14.71
CA ALA A 113 -7.78 14.71 16.17
C ALA A 113 -7.04 13.51 16.83
N ARG A 114 -6.60 12.54 16.02
CA ARG A 114 -5.91 11.30 16.44
C ARG A 114 -4.45 11.24 15.98
N ARG A 115 -3.95 12.26 15.26
CA ARG A 115 -2.53 12.37 14.88
C ARG A 115 -1.68 13.01 15.97
N ALA A 116 -2.30 13.59 17.01
CA ALA A 116 -1.59 14.12 18.15
C ALA A 116 -0.76 13.00 18.81
N PRO A 117 0.50 13.26 19.17
CA PRO A 117 1.28 12.32 19.97
C PRO A 117 0.62 12.24 21.36
N GLY A 118 -0.25 11.25 21.55
CA GLY A 118 -0.61 10.81 22.88
C GLY A 118 0.67 10.33 23.59
N GLY A 119 1.29 11.22 24.36
CA GLY A 119 2.43 10.96 25.23
C GLY A 119 3.74 10.62 24.50
N ALA A 120 4.37 11.61 23.86
CA ALA A 120 5.81 11.56 23.63
C ALA A 120 6.55 11.70 24.98
N ASP A 121 7.69 11.02 25.11
CA ASP A 121 8.68 11.08 26.20
C ASP A 121 8.59 10.05 27.34
N SER A 122 8.06 8.85 27.07
CA SER A 122 8.61 7.67 27.75
C SER A 122 9.19 6.72 26.71
N PRO A 123 10.49 6.40 26.74
CA PRO A 123 10.96 5.22 26.05
C PRO A 123 10.16 4.06 26.63
N VAL A 124 9.33 3.41 25.80
CA VAL A 124 8.75 2.12 26.12
C VAL A 124 9.90 1.12 26.06
N CYS A 125 10.78 1.16 27.06
CA CYS A 125 11.70 0.09 27.33
C CYS A 125 10.87 -1.07 27.86
N PRO A 126 10.67 -2.17 27.10
CA PRO A 126 10.10 -3.37 27.67
C PRO A 126 11.03 -3.78 28.81
N ARG A 127 10.52 -3.76 30.04
CA ARG A 127 11.28 -4.17 31.23
C ARG A 127 11.48 -5.69 31.14
N PHE A 128 12.46 -6.10 30.34
CA PHE A 128 12.85 -7.49 30.18
C PHE A 128 13.48 -7.93 31.50
N ARG A 129 12.71 -8.64 32.33
CA ARG A 129 13.19 -9.23 33.57
C ARG A 129 14.21 -10.30 33.18
N ARG A 130 15.52 -9.99 33.27
CA ARG A 130 16.58 -10.98 33.09
C ARG A 130 16.31 -12.13 34.07
N PRO A 131 16.26 -13.41 33.63
CA PRO A 131 16.32 -14.52 34.56
C PRO A 131 17.64 -14.42 35.31
N SER A 132 17.58 -14.46 36.63
CA SER A 132 18.75 -14.65 37.48
C SER A 132 19.43 -15.95 37.09
N LEU A 133 20.57 -15.86 36.41
CA LEU A 133 21.49 -16.96 36.25
C LEU A 133 22.09 -17.25 37.64
N CYS A 134 21.66 -18.37 38.22
CA CYS A 134 22.46 -19.15 39.16
C CYS A 134 23.27 -20.16 38.35
#